data_AF-A0A9E1W437-F1
#
_entry.id   AF-A0A9E1W437-F1
#
_cell.length_a   1.000
_cell.length_b   1.000
_cell.length_c   1.000
_cell.angle_alpha   90.00
_cell.angle_beta   90.00
_cell.angle_gamma   90.00
#
_symmetry.space_group_name_H-M   'P 1'
#
loop_
_entity.id
_entity.type
_entity.pdbx_description
1 polymer ?
#
loop_
_entity_poly.entity_id
_entity_poly.type
_entity_poly.pdbx_seq_one_letter_code
_entity_poly.pdbx_strand_id
1 'polypeptide(L)'
;MSEQREAAVATGATPVPAPLDVAAPSSAAPLDATPPSSTAGHQYGASLDEWTETEQQQKDSAAAETTTANTAGPEQSEFPEIEWTEWNDLIPAGASGAEIMARFEERLDAIEPGSEEIDALYAEMQAEYDPEAVDPALAGKKVRLAGFVAPLTYDDDIVTEFLLVPTFGACIHVPPPPPNQTVMVTVDRDNGLTVDESWGAVWVEGTMVVESGSSDLGATSYRITDATSGAYTDF
;
A
#
# COMPACT_ATOMS: atom_id res chain seq x y z
N MET A 1 -13.56 85.46 -10.35
CA MET A 1 -12.58 84.85 -11.26
C MET A 1 -11.79 83.84 -10.44
N SER A 2 -12.20 82.58 -10.48
CA SER A 2 -11.53 81.46 -9.81
C SER A 2 -11.58 80.29 -10.78
N GLU A 3 -10.43 79.95 -11.35
CA GLU A 3 -10.23 78.79 -12.23
C GLU A 3 -10.42 77.49 -11.46
N GLN A 4 -11.25 76.59 -12.01
CA GLN A 4 -11.29 75.19 -11.62
C GLN A 4 -10.32 74.39 -12.50
N ARG A 5 -9.46 73.58 -11.88
CA ARG A 5 -8.58 72.61 -12.53
C ARG A 5 -9.30 71.26 -12.61
N GLU A 6 -9.53 70.77 -13.83
CA GLU A 6 -9.79 69.35 -14.12
C GLU A 6 -8.47 68.58 -14.04
N ALA A 7 -8.43 67.48 -13.28
CA ALA A 7 -7.33 66.53 -13.24
C ALA A 7 -7.86 65.15 -13.66
N ALA A 8 -7.33 64.65 -14.76
CA ALA A 8 -7.65 63.35 -15.34
C ALA A 8 -7.01 62.19 -14.54
N VAL A 9 -7.76 61.11 -14.40
CA VAL A 9 -7.38 59.83 -13.80
C VAL A 9 -6.45 59.08 -14.76
N ALA A 10 -5.26 58.70 -14.31
CA ALA A 10 -4.32 57.85 -15.03
C ALA A 10 -4.18 56.48 -14.33
N THR A 11 -4.69 55.44 -14.98
CA THR A 11 -4.47 54.02 -14.67
C THR A 11 -3.13 53.57 -15.26
N GLY A 12 -2.17 53.22 -14.41
CA GLY A 12 -0.87 52.66 -14.80
C GLY A 12 -0.57 51.39 -14.02
N ALA A 13 -0.80 50.24 -14.65
CA ALA A 13 -0.43 48.92 -14.13
C ALA A 13 1.08 48.68 -14.32
N THR A 14 1.72 48.12 -13.30
CA THR A 14 3.14 47.75 -13.23
C THR A 14 3.48 46.56 -14.14
N PRO A 15 4.69 46.49 -14.73
CA PRO A 15 5.09 45.39 -15.61
C PRO A 15 5.46 44.12 -14.83
N VAL A 16 5.01 42.98 -15.35
CA VAL A 16 5.35 41.61 -14.93
C VAL A 16 6.75 41.25 -15.47
N PRO A 17 7.68 40.69 -14.67
CA PRO A 17 8.97 40.22 -15.17
C PRO A 17 8.82 38.92 -15.97
N ALA A 18 9.58 38.81 -17.07
CA ALA A 18 9.67 37.63 -17.92
C ALA A 18 10.32 36.43 -17.19
N PRO A 19 9.95 35.18 -17.51
CA PRO A 19 10.56 33.99 -16.92
C PRO A 19 12.02 33.84 -17.37
N LEU A 20 12.87 33.46 -16.41
CA LEU A 20 14.27 33.11 -16.65
C LEU A 20 14.35 31.76 -17.37
N ASP A 21 15.02 31.77 -18.52
CA ASP A 21 15.35 30.60 -19.33
C ASP A 21 16.41 29.77 -18.58
N VAL A 22 16.00 28.63 -18.02
CA VAL A 22 16.92 27.62 -17.46
C VAL A 22 16.94 26.46 -18.43
N ALA A 23 18.01 26.39 -19.22
CA ALA A 23 18.32 25.28 -20.10
C ALA A 23 18.38 23.95 -19.31
N ALA A 24 17.61 22.97 -19.74
CA ALA A 24 17.67 21.60 -19.25
C ALA A 24 19.00 20.92 -19.69
N PRO A 25 19.77 20.28 -18.79
CA PRO A 25 20.81 19.38 -19.23
C PRO A 25 20.17 18.07 -19.73
N SER A 26 20.25 17.88 -21.04
CA SER A 26 20.03 16.63 -21.74
C SER A 26 21.13 15.63 -21.38
N SER A 27 20.77 14.52 -20.72
CA SER A 27 21.43 13.20 -20.83
C SER A 27 20.67 12.18 -19.96
N ALA A 28 19.66 11.52 -20.53
CA ALA A 28 19.10 10.30 -19.97
C ALA A 28 20.12 9.16 -20.19
N ALA A 29 20.71 8.65 -19.11
CA ALA A 29 21.36 7.35 -19.12
C ALA A 29 20.28 6.27 -18.95
N PRO A 30 20.34 5.14 -19.68
CA PRO A 30 19.35 4.08 -19.53
C PRO A 30 19.46 3.45 -18.12
N LEU A 31 18.32 3.25 -17.48
CA LEU A 31 18.18 2.46 -16.25
C LEU A 31 18.36 0.98 -16.58
N ASP A 32 19.59 0.58 -16.91
CA ASP A 32 19.97 -0.82 -16.99
C ASP A 32 20.41 -1.27 -15.59
N ALA A 33 19.44 -1.41 -14.70
CA ALA A 33 19.64 -1.92 -13.36
C ALA A 33 19.34 -3.43 -13.36
N THR A 34 20.29 -4.22 -13.86
CA THR A 34 20.33 -5.64 -13.46
C THR A 34 20.71 -5.66 -11.98
N PRO A 35 19.89 -6.22 -11.07
CA PRO A 35 20.24 -6.27 -9.66
C PRO A 35 21.52 -7.10 -9.46
N PRO A 36 22.44 -6.71 -8.55
CA PRO A 36 23.59 -7.54 -8.25
C PRO A 36 23.10 -8.88 -7.68
N SER A 37 23.55 -9.99 -8.27
CA SER A 37 23.33 -11.32 -7.69
C SER A 37 24.06 -11.42 -6.36
N SER A 38 23.35 -11.20 -5.25
CA SER A 38 23.83 -11.55 -3.93
C SER A 38 23.93 -13.06 -3.82
N THR A 39 25.13 -13.57 -3.53
CA THR A 39 25.42 -15.00 -3.32
C THR A 39 25.04 -15.49 -1.91
N ALA A 40 24.12 -14.79 -1.24
CA ALA A 40 23.48 -15.24 -0.01
C ALA A 40 22.07 -14.62 0.07
N GLY A 41 21.18 -15.04 -0.84
CA GLY A 41 19.82 -14.52 -0.90
C GLY A 41 18.88 -15.35 -0.04
N HIS A 42 18.26 -14.73 0.97
CA HIS A 42 16.94 -15.15 1.42
C HIS A 42 16.02 -15.13 0.20
N GLN A 43 15.41 -16.27 -0.13
CA GLN A 43 14.41 -16.32 -1.18
C GLN A 43 13.15 -15.64 -0.62
N TYR A 44 12.79 -14.49 -1.17
CA TYR A 44 11.58 -13.77 -0.77
C TYR A 44 10.37 -14.45 -1.41
N GLY A 45 9.43 -14.95 -0.61
CA GLY A 45 8.16 -15.50 -1.11
C GLY A 45 7.25 -14.39 -1.68
N ALA A 46 6.28 -14.76 -2.50
CA ALA A 46 5.41 -13.80 -3.21
C ALA A 46 4.10 -13.48 -2.46
N SER A 47 3.70 -14.28 -1.46
CA SER A 47 2.44 -14.15 -0.73
C SER A 47 2.61 -14.40 0.78
N LEU A 48 1.69 -13.87 1.60
CA LEU A 48 1.70 -14.14 3.05
C LEU A 48 1.66 -15.64 3.37
N ASP A 49 0.93 -16.44 2.56
CA ASP A 49 0.89 -17.90 2.68
C ASP A 49 2.26 -18.56 2.46
N GLU A 50 3.03 -18.14 1.45
CA GLU A 50 4.36 -18.70 1.18
C GLU A 50 5.37 -18.37 2.30
N TRP A 51 5.22 -17.18 2.88
CA TRP A 51 5.99 -16.78 4.05
C TRP A 51 5.62 -17.63 5.28
N THR A 52 4.33 -17.92 5.50
CA THR A 52 3.88 -18.78 6.63
C THR A 52 4.14 -20.28 6.42
N GLU A 53 4.07 -20.81 5.19
CA GLU A 53 4.37 -22.22 4.88
C GLU A 53 5.86 -22.56 5.08
N THR A 54 6.75 -21.60 4.79
CA THR A 54 8.19 -21.72 5.04
C THR A 54 8.48 -21.92 6.53
N GLU A 55 7.66 -21.36 7.41
CA GLU A 55 7.77 -21.51 8.87
C GLU A 55 7.31 -22.89 9.36
N GLN A 56 6.22 -23.44 8.82
CA GLN A 56 5.72 -24.75 9.22
C GLN A 56 6.75 -25.86 8.94
N GLN A 57 7.43 -25.81 7.79
CA GLN A 57 8.48 -26.77 7.43
C GLN A 57 9.77 -26.62 8.26
N GLN A 58 10.12 -25.40 8.67
CA GLN A 58 11.26 -25.17 9.58
C GLN A 58 10.95 -25.61 11.01
N LYS A 59 9.71 -25.42 11.48
CA LYS A 59 9.24 -25.85 12.80
C LYS A 59 9.18 -27.37 12.92
N ASP A 60 8.75 -28.07 11.87
CA ASP A 60 8.77 -29.54 11.82
C ASP A 60 10.20 -30.11 11.76
N SER A 61 11.14 -29.35 11.17
CA SER A 61 12.57 -29.70 11.14
C SER A 61 13.28 -29.44 12.48
N ALA A 62 12.93 -28.35 13.19
CA ALA A 62 13.46 -28.03 14.51
C ALA A 62 12.86 -28.90 15.63
N ALA A 63 11.59 -29.31 15.50
CA ALA A 63 10.94 -30.25 16.43
C ALA A 63 11.52 -31.68 16.33
N ALA A 64 12.17 -32.02 15.21
CA ALA A 64 12.85 -33.30 15.04
C ALA A 64 14.23 -33.38 15.74
N GLU A 65 14.84 -32.25 16.14
CA GLU A 65 16.22 -32.25 16.66
C GLU A 65 16.39 -31.82 18.13
N THR A 66 15.36 -31.38 18.86
CA THR A 66 15.54 -30.98 20.28
C THR A 66 14.59 -31.70 21.23
N THR A 67 14.96 -32.92 21.64
CA THR A 67 14.61 -33.45 22.96
C THR A 67 15.74 -33.10 23.92
N THR A 68 15.60 -32.03 24.71
CA THR A 68 15.99 -31.93 26.14
C THR A 68 15.48 -30.60 26.69
N ALA A 69 14.90 -30.66 27.90
CA ALA A 69 14.13 -29.62 28.57
C ALA A 69 14.84 -28.29 28.85
N ASN A 70 14.07 -27.20 28.85
CA ASN A 70 14.13 -26.25 29.96
C ASN A 70 12.77 -25.57 30.21
N THR A 71 12.37 -25.51 31.47
CA THR A 71 11.16 -24.85 31.97
C THR A 71 11.47 -23.38 32.24
N ALA A 72 10.82 -22.47 31.50
CA ALA A 72 10.69 -21.07 31.86
C ALA A 72 9.19 -20.71 31.81
N GLY A 73 8.69 -20.04 32.86
CA GLY A 73 7.28 -19.73 33.05
C GLY A 73 6.76 -18.70 32.03
N PRO A 74 5.42 -18.54 31.93
CA PRO A 74 4.82 -17.67 30.94
C PRO A 74 5.07 -16.21 31.32
N GLU A 75 5.91 -15.52 30.55
CA GLU A 75 5.93 -14.06 30.53
C GLU A 75 4.65 -13.64 29.81
N GLN A 76 3.71 -13.04 30.56
CA GLN A 76 2.46 -12.54 30.02
C GLN A 76 2.78 -11.35 29.11
N SER A 77 2.35 -11.43 27.85
CA SER A 77 2.50 -10.37 26.87
C SER A 77 1.84 -9.07 27.36
N GLU A 78 2.58 -7.97 27.36
CA GLU A 78 2.12 -6.63 27.77
C GLU A 78 1.18 -5.96 26.75
N PHE A 79 0.86 -6.65 25.66
CA PHE A 79 -0.10 -6.18 24.66
C PHE A 79 -1.51 -6.62 25.08
N PRO A 80 -2.53 -5.74 24.99
CA PRO A 80 -3.91 -6.22 24.99
C PRO A 80 -4.04 -7.31 23.93
N GLU A 81 -4.92 -8.28 24.14
CA GLU A 81 -5.22 -9.31 23.15
C GLU A 81 -5.84 -8.64 21.92
N ILE A 82 -4.99 -8.13 21.02
CA ILE A 82 -5.39 -7.55 19.74
C ILE A 82 -5.68 -8.75 18.84
N GLU A 83 -6.94 -8.87 18.45
CA GLU A 83 -7.39 -9.91 17.53
C GLU A 83 -6.75 -9.66 16.16
N TRP A 84 -6.01 -10.66 15.67
CA TRP A 84 -5.47 -10.62 14.32
C TRP A 84 -6.63 -10.58 13.34
N THR A 85 -6.59 -9.60 12.44
CA THR A 85 -7.53 -9.48 11.33
C THR A 85 -6.86 -10.04 10.09
N GLU A 86 -7.53 -10.94 9.40
CA GLU A 86 -7.06 -11.50 8.14
C GLU A 86 -7.65 -10.75 6.95
N TRP A 87 -6.98 -10.79 5.81
CA TRP A 87 -7.49 -10.16 4.58
C TRP A 87 -8.87 -10.66 4.16
N ASN A 88 -9.17 -11.92 4.45
CA ASN A 88 -10.48 -12.50 4.15
C ASN A 88 -11.61 -11.90 5.03
N ASP A 89 -11.28 -11.37 6.22
CA ASP A 89 -12.27 -10.71 7.08
C ASP A 89 -12.73 -9.37 6.51
N LEU A 90 -11.95 -8.77 5.62
CA LEU A 90 -12.28 -7.49 4.95
C LEU A 90 -13.24 -7.68 3.77
N ILE A 91 -13.51 -8.92 3.34
CA ILE A 91 -14.37 -9.24 2.20
C ILE A 91 -15.75 -9.62 2.74
N PRO A 92 -16.81 -8.81 2.53
CA PRO A 92 -18.14 -9.22 2.95
C PRO A 92 -18.65 -10.37 2.07
N ALA A 93 -19.59 -11.14 2.63
CA ALA A 93 -20.18 -12.27 1.92
C ALA A 93 -20.77 -11.85 0.55
N GLY A 94 -20.29 -12.47 -0.53
CA GLY A 94 -20.75 -12.22 -1.90
C GLY A 94 -20.06 -11.06 -2.63
N ALA A 95 -19.01 -10.47 -2.07
CA ALA A 95 -18.23 -9.39 -2.69
C ALA A 95 -16.82 -9.84 -3.11
N SER A 96 -16.68 -11.09 -3.52
CA SER A 96 -15.37 -11.67 -3.83
C SER A 96 -14.76 -11.02 -5.07
N GLY A 97 -13.61 -10.36 -4.89
CA GLY A 97 -12.84 -9.87 -6.03
C GLY A 97 -12.34 -11.00 -6.94
N ALA A 98 -12.14 -12.20 -6.41
CA ALA A 98 -11.79 -13.38 -7.19
C ALA A 98 -12.93 -13.82 -8.12
N GLU A 99 -14.19 -13.68 -7.71
CA GLU A 99 -15.34 -13.97 -8.56
C GLU A 99 -15.48 -12.96 -9.71
N ILE A 100 -15.08 -11.70 -9.48
CA ILE A 100 -14.97 -10.70 -10.55
C ILE A 100 -13.84 -11.10 -11.50
N MET A 101 -12.61 -11.29 -11.01
CA MET A 101 -11.46 -11.70 -11.82
C MET A 101 -11.76 -12.92 -12.72
N ALA A 102 -12.41 -13.95 -12.16
CA ALA A 102 -12.74 -15.17 -12.90
C ALA A 102 -13.69 -14.95 -14.10
N ARG A 103 -14.52 -13.89 -14.09
CA ARG A 103 -15.35 -13.54 -15.25
C ARG A 103 -14.55 -12.92 -16.40
N PHE A 104 -13.41 -12.32 -16.08
CA PHE A 104 -12.55 -11.61 -17.04
C PHE A 104 -11.37 -12.46 -17.52
N GLU A 105 -11.02 -13.53 -16.80
CA GLU A 105 -9.85 -14.39 -17.06
C GLU A 105 -9.74 -14.85 -18.53
N GLU A 106 -10.80 -15.44 -19.11
CA GLU A 106 -10.76 -15.89 -20.52
C GLU A 106 -10.50 -14.75 -21.52
N ARG A 107 -11.04 -13.56 -21.24
CA ARG A 107 -10.85 -12.38 -22.10
C ARG A 107 -9.45 -11.80 -21.92
N LEU A 108 -8.92 -11.81 -20.70
CA LEU A 108 -7.56 -11.37 -20.38
C LEU A 108 -6.52 -12.23 -21.07
N ASP A 109 -6.68 -13.57 -21.03
CA ASP A 109 -5.77 -14.52 -21.67
C ASP A 109 -5.75 -14.42 -23.20
N ALA A 110 -6.83 -13.90 -23.79
CA ALA A 110 -6.96 -13.74 -25.23
C ALA A 110 -6.31 -12.45 -25.78
N ILE A 111 -5.96 -11.50 -24.91
CA ILE A 111 -5.43 -10.18 -25.30
C ILE A 111 -3.92 -10.13 -25.14
N GLU A 112 -3.24 -9.43 -26.06
CA GLU A 112 -1.79 -9.21 -25.97
C GLU A 112 -1.43 -8.34 -24.75
N PRO A 113 -0.50 -8.79 -23.88
CA PRO A 113 -0.05 -8.00 -22.74
C PRO A 113 0.52 -6.64 -23.16
N GLY A 114 0.10 -5.57 -22.48
CA GLY A 114 0.54 -4.19 -22.75
C GLY A 114 -0.13 -3.52 -23.97
N SER A 115 -1.15 -4.13 -24.56
CA SER A 115 -1.97 -3.50 -25.60
C SER A 115 -3.02 -2.53 -25.01
N GLU A 116 -3.47 -1.52 -25.77
CA GLU A 116 -4.55 -0.62 -25.32
C GLU A 116 -5.88 -1.37 -25.03
N GLU A 117 -6.06 -2.54 -25.64
CA GLU A 117 -7.25 -3.39 -25.43
C GLU A 117 -7.28 -3.98 -24.02
N ILE A 118 -6.13 -4.36 -23.45
CA ILE A 118 -6.07 -4.91 -22.10
C ILE A 118 -6.33 -3.82 -21.05
N ASP A 119 -5.89 -2.58 -21.32
CA ASP A 119 -6.14 -1.44 -20.45
C ASP A 119 -7.64 -1.13 -20.35
N ALA A 120 -8.35 -1.21 -21.48
CA ALA A 120 -9.81 -1.05 -21.50
C ALA A 120 -10.51 -2.18 -20.74
N LEU A 121 -10.02 -3.42 -20.87
CA LEU A 121 -10.58 -4.56 -20.16
C LEU A 121 -10.35 -4.48 -18.65
N TYR A 122 -9.16 -4.05 -18.22
CA TYR A 122 -8.89 -3.77 -16.81
C TYR A 122 -9.79 -2.67 -16.27
N ALA A 123 -10.02 -1.59 -17.02
CA ALA A 123 -10.93 -0.53 -16.61
C ALA A 123 -12.38 -1.03 -16.46
N GLU A 124 -12.85 -1.89 -17.37
CA GLU A 124 -14.16 -2.54 -17.28
C GLU A 124 -14.27 -3.41 -16.02
N MET A 125 -13.23 -4.21 -15.74
CA MET A 125 -13.16 -5.05 -14.56
C MET A 125 -13.13 -4.24 -13.26
N GLN A 126 -12.30 -3.19 -13.18
CA GLN A 126 -12.24 -2.31 -12.01
C GLN A 126 -13.60 -1.66 -11.72
N ALA A 127 -14.39 -1.36 -12.74
CA ALA A 127 -15.71 -0.77 -12.59
C ALA A 127 -16.76 -1.75 -12.01
N GLU A 128 -16.49 -3.06 -12.01
CA GLU A 128 -17.35 -4.04 -11.34
C GLU A 128 -17.11 -4.11 -9.83
N TYR A 129 -15.99 -3.58 -9.32
CA TYR A 129 -15.77 -3.51 -7.88
C TYR A 129 -16.71 -2.49 -7.25
N ASP A 130 -17.48 -2.94 -6.26
CA ASP A 130 -18.27 -2.08 -5.40
C ASP A 130 -17.42 -1.63 -4.21
N PRO A 131 -17.00 -0.35 -4.14
CA PRO A 131 -16.22 0.15 -3.01
C PRO A 131 -17.02 0.20 -1.70
N GLU A 132 -18.35 0.12 -1.75
CA GLU A 132 -19.23 0.01 -0.59
C GLU A 132 -19.40 -1.44 -0.10
N ALA A 133 -18.85 -2.42 -0.83
CA ALA A 133 -18.84 -3.81 -0.41
C ALA A 133 -17.77 -4.06 0.66
N VAL A 134 -18.07 -3.59 1.87
CA VAL A 134 -17.27 -3.67 3.10
C VAL A 134 -18.00 -4.39 4.23
N ASP A 135 -17.26 -4.85 5.24
CA ASP A 135 -17.85 -5.30 6.51
C ASP A 135 -17.99 -4.12 7.48
N PRO A 136 -19.21 -3.60 7.73
CA PRO A 136 -19.43 -2.51 8.67
C PRO A 136 -19.10 -2.87 10.12
N ALA A 137 -19.01 -4.17 10.47
CA ALA A 137 -18.63 -4.61 11.80
C ALA A 137 -17.15 -4.31 12.12
N LEU A 138 -16.32 -4.03 11.11
CA LEU A 138 -14.93 -3.62 11.31
C LEU A 138 -14.79 -2.16 11.75
N ALA A 139 -15.80 -1.32 11.53
CA ALA A 139 -15.74 0.10 11.87
C ALA A 139 -15.48 0.33 13.37
N GLY A 140 -14.41 1.04 13.68
CA GLY A 140 -14.00 1.38 15.05
C GLY A 140 -13.32 0.24 15.83
N LYS A 141 -13.10 -0.93 15.21
CA LYS A 141 -12.35 -2.01 15.86
C LYS A 141 -10.86 -1.69 15.91
N LYS A 142 -10.21 -2.12 16.99
CA LYS A 142 -8.74 -2.24 17.02
C LYS A 142 -8.36 -3.50 16.26
N VAL A 143 -7.50 -3.33 15.26
CA VAL A 143 -7.08 -4.41 14.36
C VAL A 143 -5.56 -4.52 14.36
N ARG A 144 -5.07 -5.73 14.11
CA ARG A 144 -3.71 -5.98 13.64
C ARG A 144 -3.79 -6.68 12.29
N LEU A 145 -3.20 -6.08 11.26
CA LEU A 145 -3.23 -6.60 9.89
C LEU A 145 -1.80 -6.69 9.35
N ALA A 146 -1.44 -7.85 8.83
CA ALA A 146 -0.18 -8.04 8.11
C ALA A 146 -0.37 -7.81 6.61
N GLY A 147 0.65 -7.30 5.93
CA GLY A 147 0.60 -7.09 4.48
C GLY A 147 1.89 -6.51 3.93
N PHE A 148 1.80 -5.96 2.73
CA PHE A 148 2.92 -5.31 2.03
C PHE A 148 2.61 -3.84 1.78
N VAL A 149 3.65 -3.05 1.59
CA VAL A 149 3.56 -1.58 1.52
C VAL A 149 3.64 -1.13 0.06
N ALA A 150 2.69 -0.32 -0.38
CA ALA A 150 2.82 0.54 -1.54
C ALA A 150 2.91 2.01 -1.06
N PRO A 151 4.12 2.60 -1.00
CA PRO A 151 4.34 3.92 -0.41
C PRO A 151 3.63 5.05 -1.16
N LEU A 152 3.12 6.05 -0.42
CA LEU A 152 2.49 7.25 -0.97
C LEU A 152 3.21 8.53 -0.53
N THR A 153 3.47 8.67 0.78
CA THR A 153 4.09 9.86 1.37
C THR A 153 5.29 9.47 2.23
N TYR A 154 6.33 10.29 2.14
CA TYR A 154 7.56 10.16 2.92
C TYR A 154 7.79 11.42 3.77
N ASP A 155 8.27 11.22 4.99
CA ASP A 155 8.94 12.24 5.78
C ASP A 155 10.44 11.91 5.85
N ASP A 156 11.23 12.63 5.04
CA ASP A 156 12.59 12.26 4.63
C ASP A 156 12.67 10.84 4.04
N ASP A 157 13.26 9.90 4.78
CA ASP A 157 13.47 8.50 4.43
C ASP A 157 12.48 7.54 5.11
N ILE A 158 11.47 8.09 5.78
CA ILE A 158 10.44 7.34 6.51
C ILE A 158 9.11 7.40 5.76
N VAL A 159 8.56 6.24 5.43
CA VAL A 159 7.21 6.08 4.86
C VAL A 159 6.18 6.36 5.95
N THR A 160 5.33 7.36 5.73
CA THR A 160 4.30 7.81 6.70
C THR A 160 2.87 7.67 6.20
N GLU A 161 2.69 7.53 4.89
CA GLU A 161 1.41 7.20 4.26
C GLU A 161 1.64 6.15 3.18
N PHE A 162 0.82 5.11 3.18
CA PHE A 162 0.95 4.00 2.25
C PHE A 162 -0.36 3.24 2.08
N LEU A 163 -0.47 2.48 1.00
CA LEU A 163 -1.46 1.42 0.87
C LEU A 163 -0.87 0.13 1.46
N LEU A 164 -1.61 -0.50 2.36
CA LEU A 164 -1.34 -1.87 2.78
C LEU A 164 -2.14 -2.81 1.88
N VAL A 165 -1.49 -3.86 1.38
CA VAL A 165 -2.02 -4.81 0.40
C VAL A 165 -1.66 -6.27 0.77
N PRO A 166 -2.45 -7.27 0.35
CA PRO A 166 -2.23 -8.67 0.74
C PRO A 166 -1.02 -9.34 0.08
N THR A 167 -0.53 -8.79 -1.04
CA THR A 167 0.48 -9.44 -1.89
C THR A 167 1.60 -8.46 -2.23
N PHE A 168 2.84 -8.97 -2.23
CA PHE A 168 4.01 -8.17 -2.58
C PHE A 168 3.93 -7.67 -4.02
N GLY A 169 4.31 -6.41 -4.24
CA GLY A 169 4.29 -5.80 -5.57
C GLY A 169 2.89 -5.59 -6.14
N ALA A 170 1.84 -5.65 -5.32
CA ALA A 170 0.54 -5.11 -5.72
C ALA A 170 0.65 -3.58 -5.90
N CYS A 171 -0.22 -2.99 -6.73
CA CYS A 171 -0.23 -1.58 -7.12
C CYS A 171 0.93 -1.08 -8.00
N ILE A 172 2.05 -1.81 -8.12
CA ILE A 172 3.07 -1.56 -9.15
C ILE A 172 2.80 -2.35 -10.45
N HIS A 173 1.93 -3.35 -10.36
CA HIS A 173 1.38 -4.08 -11.50
C HIS A 173 -0.11 -3.74 -11.65
N VAL A 174 -0.59 -3.82 -12.89
CA VAL A 174 -2.00 -3.64 -13.23
C VAL A 174 -2.68 -4.99 -13.42
N PRO A 175 -3.96 -5.12 -13.06
CA PRO A 175 -4.81 -4.12 -12.39
C PRO A 175 -4.50 -4.03 -10.88
N PRO A 176 -4.74 -2.87 -10.24
CA PRO A 176 -4.59 -2.77 -8.79
C PRO A 176 -5.64 -3.65 -8.07
N PRO A 177 -5.40 -4.06 -6.81
CA PRO A 177 -6.32 -4.91 -6.07
C PRO A 177 -7.72 -4.27 -5.89
N PRO A 178 -8.73 -5.09 -5.53
CA PRO A 178 -10.05 -4.57 -5.14
C PRO A 178 -9.96 -3.52 -4.02
N PRO A 179 -10.87 -2.52 -3.97
CA PRO A 179 -10.87 -1.50 -2.92
C PRO A 179 -11.00 -2.07 -1.49
N ASN A 180 -11.76 -3.14 -1.30
CA ASN A 180 -11.89 -3.85 -0.02
C ASN A 180 -10.70 -4.77 0.32
N GLN A 181 -9.69 -4.82 -0.55
CA GLN A 181 -8.40 -5.50 -0.35
C GLN A 181 -7.22 -4.52 -0.43
N THR A 182 -7.51 -3.21 -0.30
CA THR A 182 -6.50 -2.14 -0.28
C THR A 182 -6.82 -1.20 0.88
N VAL A 183 -5.90 -1.06 1.83
CA VAL A 183 -6.13 -0.30 3.07
C VAL A 183 -5.23 0.93 3.08
N MET A 184 -5.80 2.12 3.23
CA MET A 184 -5.03 3.35 3.45
C MET A 184 -4.48 3.36 4.88
N VAL A 185 -3.18 3.60 5.05
CA VAL A 185 -2.55 3.70 6.38
C VAL A 185 -1.83 5.03 6.50
N THR A 186 -2.06 5.72 7.61
CA THR A 186 -1.32 6.94 7.98
C THR A 186 -0.74 6.78 9.37
N VAL A 187 0.56 7.00 9.51
CA VAL A 187 1.32 6.89 10.76
C VAL A 187 2.12 8.17 11.02
N ASP A 188 2.35 8.48 12.29
CA ASP A 188 3.34 9.48 12.67
C ASP A 188 4.75 8.99 12.33
N ARG A 189 5.72 9.89 12.15
CA ARG A 189 7.10 9.55 11.78
C ARG A 189 7.74 8.49 12.68
N ASP A 190 7.52 8.58 14.01
CA ASP A 190 8.08 7.62 14.99
C ASP A 190 7.51 6.20 14.85
N ASN A 191 6.39 6.06 14.15
CA ASN A 191 5.69 4.80 13.86
C ASN A 191 5.75 4.41 12.37
N GLY A 192 6.49 5.18 11.57
CA GLY A 192 6.71 4.94 10.15
C GLY A 192 7.74 3.86 9.89
N LEU A 193 7.87 3.51 8.62
CA LEU A 193 8.80 2.47 8.15
C LEU A 193 9.94 3.12 7.38
N THR A 194 11.16 2.68 7.60
CA THR A 194 12.25 3.00 6.67
C THR A 194 11.94 2.42 5.28
N VAL A 195 12.57 2.99 4.26
CA VAL A 195 12.49 2.43 2.89
C VAL A 195 12.85 0.94 2.88
N ASP A 196 13.91 0.55 3.61
CA ASP A 196 14.37 -0.84 3.68
C ASP A 196 13.33 -1.78 4.32
N GLU A 197 12.70 -1.36 5.43
CA GLU A 197 11.66 -2.12 6.10
C GLU A 197 10.40 -2.28 5.22
N SER A 198 10.08 -1.28 4.41
CA SER A 198 8.91 -1.29 3.53
C SER A 198 8.96 -2.31 2.38
N TRP A 199 10.13 -2.87 2.09
CA TRP A 199 10.29 -3.91 1.05
C TRP A 199 9.82 -5.29 1.52
N GLY A 200 9.76 -5.52 2.83
CA GLY A 200 9.31 -6.78 3.43
C GLY A 200 7.80 -6.78 3.71
N ALA A 201 7.32 -7.91 4.24
CA ALA A 201 6.03 -7.92 4.92
C ALA A 201 6.11 -7.02 6.17
N VAL A 202 4.99 -6.39 6.50
CA VAL A 202 4.85 -5.51 7.66
C VAL A 202 3.60 -5.89 8.43
N TRP A 203 3.55 -5.52 9.71
CA TRP A 203 2.31 -5.48 10.48
C TRP A 203 1.90 -4.03 10.73
N VAL A 204 0.59 -3.79 10.76
CA VAL A 204 -0.01 -2.51 11.14
C VAL A 204 -1.04 -2.77 12.22
N GLU A 205 -0.94 -2.02 13.32
CA GLU A 205 -1.92 -2.02 14.41
C GLU A 205 -2.56 -0.64 14.52
N GLY A 206 -3.89 -0.57 14.63
CA GLY A 206 -4.59 0.71 14.79
C GLY A 206 -6.10 0.54 14.85
N THR A 207 -6.82 1.64 14.61
CA THR A 207 -8.29 1.63 14.55
C THR A 207 -8.74 1.57 13.09
N MET A 208 -9.56 0.57 12.77
CA MET A 208 -10.14 0.43 11.44
C MET A 208 -11.27 1.45 11.23
N VAL A 209 -11.21 2.16 10.13
CA VAL A 209 -12.23 3.08 9.63
C VAL A 209 -12.73 2.56 8.30
N VAL A 210 -14.05 2.39 8.18
CA VAL A 210 -14.71 2.00 6.94
C VAL A 210 -15.03 3.28 6.18
N GLU A 211 -14.19 3.60 5.20
CA GLU A 211 -14.25 4.85 4.43
C GLU A 211 -13.64 4.61 3.05
N SER A 212 -14.39 4.95 2.01
CA SER A 212 -13.88 4.93 0.65
C SER A 212 -12.85 6.04 0.44
N GLY A 213 -11.72 5.69 -0.16
CA GLY A 213 -10.64 6.59 -0.50
C GLY A 213 -10.08 6.30 -1.89
N SER A 214 -9.18 7.17 -2.34
CA SER A 214 -8.47 7.01 -3.61
C SER A 214 -7.10 7.66 -3.55
N SER A 215 -6.17 7.08 -4.29
CA SER A 215 -4.80 7.56 -4.49
C SER A 215 -4.38 7.32 -5.95
N ASP A 216 -3.20 7.79 -6.33
CA ASP A 216 -2.64 7.51 -7.66
C ASP A 216 -2.37 6.01 -7.90
N LEU A 217 -2.27 5.21 -6.82
CA LEU A 217 -1.98 3.77 -6.88
C LEU A 217 -3.23 2.89 -6.84
N GLY A 218 -4.40 3.44 -6.47
CA GLY A 218 -5.64 2.67 -6.36
C GLY A 218 -6.67 3.26 -5.41
N ALA A 219 -7.87 2.69 -5.48
CA ALA A 219 -8.98 2.97 -4.59
C ALA A 219 -8.91 2.10 -3.33
N THR A 220 -9.46 2.61 -2.23
CA THR A 220 -9.52 1.90 -0.93
C THR A 220 -10.94 1.94 -0.40
N SER A 221 -11.31 0.95 0.39
CA SER A 221 -12.58 0.95 1.16
C SER A 221 -12.37 1.02 2.66
N TYR A 222 -11.11 0.94 3.10
CA TYR A 222 -10.71 0.94 4.49
C TYR A 222 -9.53 1.88 4.72
N ARG A 223 -9.47 2.41 5.95
CA ARG A 223 -8.32 3.14 6.47
C ARG A 223 -7.98 2.65 7.87
N ILE A 224 -6.70 2.60 8.21
CA ILE A 224 -6.27 2.41 9.60
C ILE A 224 -5.70 3.74 10.12
N THR A 225 -6.26 4.22 11.23
CA THR A 225 -5.84 5.44 11.92
C THR A 225 -5.28 5.13 13.30
N ASP A 226 -4.62 6.12 13.93
CA ASP A 226 -3.91 5.95 15.20
C ASP A 226 -2.94 4.76 15.13
N ALA A 227 -2.29 4.64 13.97
CA ALA A 227 -1.61 3.43 13.58
C ALA A 227 -0.17 3.40 14.09
N THR A 228 0.28 2.19 14.40
CA THR A 228 1.67 1.82 14.58
C THR A 228 2.01 0.75 13.55
N SER A 229 3.24 0.75 13.06
CA SER A 229 3.69 -0.23 12.09
C SER A 229 5.09 -0.70 12.39
N GLY A 230 5.45 -1.87 11.85
CA GLY A 230 6.79 -2.41 11.94
C GLY A 230 7.02 -3.49 10.91
N ALA A 231 8.29 -3.72 10.60
CA ALA A 231 8.68 -4.84 9.76
C ALA A 231 8.21 -6.16 10.41
N TYR A 232 7.72 -7.07 9.57
CA TYR A 232 7.35 -8.41 9.98
C TYR A 232 8.62 -9.26 10.01
N THR A 233 9.44 -9.10 11.06
CA THR A 233 10.77 -9.69 11.10
C THR A 233 10.90 -10.98 11.89
N ASP A 234 9.99 -11.31 12.82
CA ASP A 234 10.01 -12.57 13.58
C ASP A 234 8.76 -12.73 14.49
N PHE A 235 8.24 -13.95 14.61
CA PHE A 235 7.50 -14.47 15.78
C PHE A 235 8.00 -15.88 16.16
#